data_AF-A0A7K1Y426-F1
#
_entry.id   AF-A0A7K1Y426-F1
#
_cell.length_a   1.000
_cell.length_b   1.000
_cell.length_c   1.000
_cell.angle_alpha   90.00
_cell.angle_beta   90.00
_cell.angle_gamma   90.00
#
_symmetry.space_group_name_H-M   'P 1'
#
loop_
_entity.id
_entity.type
_entity.pdbx_description
1 polymer ?
#
loop_
_entity_poly.entity_id
_entity_poly.type
_entity_poly.pdbx_seq_one_letter_code
_entity_poly.pdbx_strand_id
1 'polypeptide(L)' 'EPKAITVTAEAKTKVYGTADPALTYLVTGLVGNDKITSDPRRDAGENAGTYPIKQGDLTAGPNYVITFVPADFNIT' A
#
# COMPACT_ATOMS: atom_id res chain seq x y z
N GLU A 1 -14.73 -5.90 19.59
CA GLU A 1 -14.95 -5.44 18.21
C GLU A 1 -13.61 -4.95 17.65
N PRO A 2 -13.21 -5.34 16.42
CA PRO A 2 -12.02 -4.80 15.78
C PRO A 2 -12.13 -3.29 15.57
N LYS A 3 -11.02 -2.55 15.71
CA LYS A 3 -10.99 -1.10 15.48
C LYS A 3 -10.82 -0.78 14.00
N ALA A 4 -11.54 0.22 13.52
CA ALA A 4 -11.35 0.72 12.16
C ALA A 4 -10.04 1.51 12.06
N ILE A 5 -9.25 1.21 11.04
CA ILE A 5 -8.07 2.00 10.64
C ILE A 5 -8.14 2.32 9.16
N THR A 6 -7.46 3.39 8.76
CA THR A 6 -7.30 3.74 7.35
C THR A 6 -5.85 3.60 6.95
N VAL A 7 -5.60 2.89 5.86
CA VAL A 7 -4.28 2.74 5.23
C VAL A 7 -4.35 3.40 3.86
N THR A 8 -3.55 4.45 3.66
CA THR A 8 -3.51 5.21 2.41
C THR A 8 -2.19 4.93 1.71
N ALA A 9 -2.24 4.29 0.54
CA ALA A 9 -1.07 4.10 -0.29
C ALA A 9 -0.53 5.46 -0.79
N GLU A 10 0.79 5.56 -0.90
CA GLU A 10 1.43 6.71 -1.54
C GLU A 10 1.78 6.36 -2.99
N ALA A 11 1.46 7.28 -3.91
CA ALA A 11 1.78 7.10 -5.32
C ALA A 11 3.29 6.99 -5.53
N LYS A 12 3.69 6.19 -6.53
CA LYS A 12 5.10 5.95 -6.87
C LYS A 12 5.31 6.00 -8.37
N THR A 13 6.54 6.24 -8.76
CA THR A 13 6.94 6.22 -10.18
C THR A 13 8.30 5.58 -10.31
N LYS A 14 8.51 4.88 -11.43
CA LYS A 14 9.82 4.42 -11.86
C LYS A 14 10.02 4.63 -13.35
N VAL A 15 11.28 4.56 -13.78
CA VAL A 15 11.64 4.54 -15.20
C VAL A 15 11.61 3.10 -15.72
N TYR A 16 11.15 2.90 -16.94
CA TYR A 16 11.15 1.60 -17.62
C TYR A 16 12.53 0.93 -17.55
N GLY A 17 12.55 -0.36 -17.21
CA GLY A 17 13.78 -1.14 -17.04
C GLY A 17 14.51 -0.93 -15.71
N THR A 18 14.00 -0.09 -14.81
CA THR A 18 14.54 0.06 -13.44
C THR A 18 13.77 -0.80 -12.43
N ALA A 19 14.43 -1.11 -11.31
CA ALA A 19 13.81 -1.82 -10.20
C ALA A 19 12.69 -0.98 -9.55
N ASP A 20 11.69 -1.66 -8.98
CA ASP A 20 10.63 -0.98 -8.26
C ASP A 20 11.16 -0.26 -7.01
N PRO A 21 10.75 1.00 -6.76
CA PRO A 21 10.95 1.60 -5.45
C PRO A 21 10.11 0.87 -4.40
N ALA A 22 10.53 0.96 -3.15
CA ALA A 22 9.70 0.50 -2.04
C ALA A 22 8.35 1.24 -2.03
N LEU A 23 7.27 0.47 -1.92
CA LEU A 23 5.94 1.03 -1.73
C LEU A 23 5.83 1.56 -0.30
N THR A 24 5.16 2.69 -0.13
CA THR A 24 4.99 3.34 1.17
C THR A 24 3.53 3.72 1.36
N TYR A 25 3.13 3.92 2.62
CA TYR A 25 1.75 4.19 3.00
C TYR A 25 1.69 4.94 4.33
N LEU A 26 0.58 5.63 4.54
CA LEU A 26 0.23 6.24 5.83
C LEU A 26 -0.87 5.42 6.50
N VAL A 27 -0.79 5.28 7.82
CA VAL A 27 -1.84 4.63 8.62
C VAL A 27 -2.38 5.58 9.66
N THR A 28 -3.70 5.61 9.81
CA THR A 28 -4.38 6.36 10.87
C THR A 28 -5.32 5.43 11.65
N GLY A 29 -5.48 5.71 12.95
CA GLY A 29 -6.38 4.95 13.84
C GLY A 29 -5.73 3.81 14.62
N LEU A 30 -4.43 3.54 14.43
CA LEU A 30 -3.68 2.60 15.27
C LEU A 30 -3.64 3.09 16.72
N VAL A 31 -3.60 2.15 17.66
CA VAL A 31 -3.63 2.43 19.09
C VAL A 31 -2.23 2.26 19.68
N GLY A 32 -1.80 3.24 20.48
CA GLY A 32 -0.53 3.16 21.20
C GLY A 32 0.66 3.02 20.24
N ASN A 33 1.39 1.93 20.37
CA ASN A 33 2.62 1.65 19.59
C ASN A 33 2.42 0.55 18.54
N ASP A 34 1.18 0.19 18.23
CA ASP A 34 0.88 -0.82 17.21
C ASP A 34 1.39 -0.38 15.84
N LYS A 35 1.84 -1.34 15.03
CA LYS A 35 2.39 -1.10 13.69
C LYS A 35 1.92 -2.14 12.70
N ILE A 36 1.73 -1.72 11.46
CA ILE A 36 1.62 -2.62 10.31
C ILE A 36 3.05 -2.87 9.81
N THR A 37 3.39 -4.13 9.57
CA THR A 37 4.72 -4.56 9.11
C THR A 37 4.72 -5.13 7.70
N SER A 38 3.53 -5.28 7.10
CA SER A 38 3.35 -5.72 5.72
C SER A 38 3.16 -4.52 4.80
N ASP A 39 3.59 -4.66 3.56
CA ASP A 39 3.46 -3.62 2.53
C ASP A 39 2.27 -3.88 1.60
N PRO A 40 1.68 -2.82 1.02
CA PRO A 40 0.71 -2.97 -0.05
C PRO A 40 1.37 -3.54 -1.30
N ARG A 41 0.57 -3.91 -2.30
CA ARG A 41 1.07 -4.47 -3.57
C ARG A 41 0.50 -3.71 -4.76
N ARG A 42 1.31 -3.50 -5.78
CA ARG A 42 0.82 -3.04 -7.09
C ARG A 42 0.43 -4.22 -7.98
N ASP A 43 -0.39 -3.94 -8.99
CA ASP A 43 -0.62 -4.89 -10.08
C ASP A 43 0.69 -5.17 -10.84
N ALA A 44 0.84 -6.42 -11.32
CA ALA A 44 2.02 -6.87 -12.04
C ALA A 44 2.12 -6.21 -13.44
N GLY A 45 3.36 -6.03 -13.91
CA GLY A 45 3.68 -5.52 -15.23
C GLY A 45 4.84 -4.54 -15.20
N GLU A 46 5.57 -4.46 -16.33
CA GLU A 46 6.83 -3.73 -16.43
C GLU A 46 6.87 -2.72 -17.57
N ASN A 47 5.89 -2.75 -18.47
CA ASN A 47 5.80 -1.80 -19.58
C ASN A 47 5.40 -0.41 -19.08
N ALA A 48 5.69 0.63 -19.87
CA ALA A 48 5.21 1.97 -19.58
C ALA A 48 3.67 1.97 -19.44
N GLY A 49 3.17 2.55 -18.35
CA GLY A 49 1.77 2.42 -17.98
C GLY A 49 1.51 2.79 -16.52
N THR A 50 0.24 2.68 -16.14
CA THR A 50 -0.23 2.90 -14.76
C THR A 50 -0.69 1.58 -14.16
N TYR A 51 -0.19 1.28 -12.97
CA TYR A 51 -0.48 0.07 -12.22
C TYR A 51 -1.00 0.47 -10.83
N PRO A 52 -2.24 0.15 -10.47
CA PRO A 52 -2.78 0.56 -9.17
C PRO A 52 -2.07 -0.19 -8.03
N ILE A 53 -1.76 0.54 -6.96
CA ILE A 53 -1.35 0.04 -5.65
C ILE A 53 -2.63 -0.31 -4.87
N LYS A 54 -2.73 -1.57 -4.45
CA LYS A 54 -3.86 -2.17 -3.75
C LYS A 54 -3.39 -2.71 -2.40
N GLN A 55 -4.34 -3.02 -1.51
CA GLN A 55 -4.04 -3.60 -0.20
C GLN A 55 -3.21 -4.89 -0.31
N GLY A 56 -3.55 -5.75 -1.27
CA GLY A 56 -2.90 -7.06 -1.39
C GLY A 56 -3.09 -7.88 -0.11
N ASP A 57 -1.99 -8.44 0.40
CA ASP A 57 -1.98 -9.24 1.64
C ASP A 57 -1.74 -8.38 2.89
N LEU A 58 -1.75 -7.04 2.77
CA LEU A 58 -1.55 -6.15 3.90
C LEU A 58 -2.64 -6.38 4.94
N THR A 59 -2.20 -6.66 6.18
CA THR A 59 -3.07 -6.89 7.33
C THR A 59 -2.51 -6.19 8.56
N ALA A 60 -3.42 -5.73 9.42
CA ALA A 60 -3.12 -5.20 10.75
C ALA A 60 -3.43 -6.22 11.86
N GLY A 61 -3.69 -7.48 11.50
CA GLY A 61 -4.09 -8.53 12.43
C GLY A 61 -5.58 -8.45 12.83
N PRO A 62 -6.05 -9.37 13.69
CA PRO A 62 -7.48 -9.53 14.00
C PRO A 62 -8.08 -8.37 14.82
N ASN A 63 -7.25 -7.51 15.40
CA ASN A 63 -7.68 -6.38 16.22
C ASN A 63 -8.18 -5.19 15.39
N TYR A 64 -7.98 -5.22 14.07
CA TYR A 64 -8.21 -4.08 13.21
C TYR A 64 -8.94 -4.46 11.93
N VAL A 65 -9.79 -3.55 11.45
CA VAL A 65 -10.41 -3.61 10.12
C VAL A 65 -9.83 -2.48 9.28
N ILE A 66 -9.20 -2.83 8.16
CA ILE A 66 -8.54 -1.88 7.27
C ILE A 66 -9.56 -1.34 6.26
N THR A 67 -9.66 -0.01 6.20
CA THR A 67 -10.14 0.70 5.01
C THR A 67 -8.91 1.12 4.20
N PHE A 68 -8.73 0.53 3.03
CA PHE A 68 -7.57 0.81 2.18
C PHE A 68 -7.91 1.84 1.10
N VAL A 69 -7.11 2.90 1.00
CA VAL A 69 -7.19 3.90 -0.06
C VAL A 69 -6.05 3.65 -1.06
N PRO A 70 -6.38 3.30 -2.32
CA PRO A 70 -5.38 2.98 -3.33
C PRO A 70 -4.67 4.24 -3.86
N ALA A 71 -3.54 4.02 -4.54
CA ALA A 71 -2.79 5.05 -5.26
C ALA A 71 -2.19 4.44 -6.54
N ASP A 72 -1.70 5.29 -7.43
CA ASP A 72 -1.13 4.83 -8.71
C ASP A 72 0.38 4.60 -8.61
N PHE A 73 0.84 3.53 -9.27
CA PHE A 73 2.24 3.29 -9.57
C PHE A 73 2.47 3.48 -11.08
N ASN A 74 3.27 4.47 -11.45
CA ASN A 74 3.53 4.78 -12.86
C ASN A 74 4.89 4.26 -13.30
N ILE A 75 4.91 3.61 -14.47
CA ILE A 75 6.14 3.29 -15.20
C ILE A 75 6.22 4.22 -16.40
N THR A 76 7.29 5.01 -16.47
CA THR A 76 7.56 5.97 -17.55
C THR A 76 8.65 5.48 -18.49
#